data_AF-A0A7K0YYB3-F1
#
_entry.id   AF-A0A7K0YYB3-F1
#
_cell.length_a   1.000
_cell.length_b   1.000
_cell.length_c   1.000
_cell.angle_alpha   90.00
_cell.angle_beta   90.00
_cell.angle_gamma   90.00
#
_symmetry.space_group_name_H-M   'P 1'
#
loop_
_entity.id
_entity.type
_entity.pdbx_description
1 polymer ?
#
loop_
_entity_poly.entity_id
_entity_poly.type
_entity_poly.pdbx_seq_one_letter_code
_entity_poly.pdbx_strand_id
1 'polypeptide(L)'
;LVIGIESFSGRQSLVAIFMILVSAMGYAWAVTMVSKKIPHIEPISINGLAMLFTAIVYLPLAILTAPDYLPSAKVLGTILALGLFPTALAFILFFQLIKDIGAARGSLVTYLNTAFAVVLGVIILNEPFTLGIALGLPLVLIGSYFAGRKTITSAR
;
A
#
# COMPACT_ATOMS: atom_id res chain seq x y z
N LEU A 1 -5.97 8.69 -7.73
CA LEU A 1 -4.49 8.78 -7.56
C LEU A 1 -3.82 8.36 -8.88
N VAL A 2 -3.81 9.25 -9.87
CA VAL A 2 -3.11 9.01 -11.14
C VAL A 2 -2.26 10.24 -11.39
N ILE A 3 -0.95 10.11 -11.10
CA ILE A 3 0.03 11.09 -11.55
C ILE A 3 0.24 10.78 -13.03
N GLY A 4 -0.68 11.25 -13.87
CA GLY A 4 -0.66 11.04 -15.31
C GLY A 4 -0.56 12.38 -16.03
N ILE A 5 -1.32 12.50 -17.12
CA ILE A 5 -1.39 13.69 -17.98
C ILE A 5 -1.73 14.97 -17.20
N GLU A 6 -2.47 14.86 -16.09
CA GLU A 6 -2.84 15.98 -15.21
C GLU A 6 -1.63 16.64 -14.52
N SER A 7 -0.50 15.94 -14.42
CA SER A 7 0.75 16.48 -13.88
C SER A 7 1.40 17.49 -14.81
N PHE A 8 1.23 17.31 -16.13
CA PHE A 8 1.76 18.21 -17.16
C PHE A 8 0.92 19.49 -17.33
N SER A 9 -0.34 19.51 -16.85
CA SER A 9 -1.23 20.69 -16.88
C SER A 9 -0.92 21.78 -15.84
N GLY A 10 0.23 21.72 -15.16
CA GLY A 10 0.82 22.91 -14.52
C GLY A 10 0.37 23.24 -13.09
N ARG A 11 0.03 22.25 -12.26
CA ARG A 11 -0.32 22.49 -10.85
C ARG A 11 0.21 21.45 -9.85
N GLN A 12 1.37 20.86 -10.10
CA GLN A 12 2.02 19.99 -9.11
C GLN A 12 3.07 20.79 -8.34
N SER A 13 2.90 20.89 -7.02
CA SER A 13 3.91 21.55 -6.18
C SER A 13 5.16 20.66 -6.11
N LEU A 14 6.34 21.25 -6.27
CA LEU A 14 7.62 20.56 -6.09
C LEU A 14 7.70 19.84 -4.73
N VAL A 15 6.99 20.38 -3.73
CA VAL A 15 6.83 19.79 -2.40
C VAL A 15 6.14 18.43 -2.45
N ALA A 16 5.05 18.28 -3.21
CA ALA A 16 4.35 17.00 -3.33
C ALA A 16 5.22 15.92 -3.99
N ILE A 17 5.98 16.30 -5.03
CA ILE A 17 6.93 15.40 -5.69
C ILE A 17 8.01 14.95 -4.70
N PHE A 18 8.59 15.89 -3.96
CA PHE A 18 9.59 15.59 -2.94
C PHE A 18 9.05 14.65 -1.84
N MET A 19 7.84 14.89 -1.35
CA MET A 19 7.19 14.03 -0.35
C MET A 19 7.01 12.59 -0.85
N ILE A 20 6.61 12.41 -2.12
CA ILE A 20 6.46 11.09 -2.73
C ILE A 20 7.81 10.38 -2.84
N LEU A 21 8.86 11.08 -3.26
CA LEU A 21 10.21 10.51 -3.35
C LEU A 21 10.74 10.06 -1.99
N VAL A 22 10.58 10.90 -0.96
CA VAL A 22 10.96 10.55 0.43
C VAL A 22 10.17 9.33 0.92
N SER A 23 8.86 9.27 0.65
CA SER A 23 8.02 8.13 1.00
C SER A 23 8.49 6.84 0.32
N ALA A 24 8.76 6.89 -0.99
CA ALA A 24 9.23 5.75 -1.76
C ALA A 24 10.60 5.24 -1.27
N MET A 25 11.53 6.15 -0.98
CA MET A 25 12.82 5.81 -0.40
C MET A 25 12.68 5.15 0.98
N GLY A 26 11.80 5.69 1.83
CA GLY A 26 11.51 5.13 3.15
C GLY A 26 10.95 3.70 3.06
N TYR A 27 10.00 3.46 2.15
CA TYR A 27 9.44 2.13 1.92
C TYR A 27 10.50 1.14 1.42
N ALA A 28 11.30 1.53 0.42
CA ALA A 28 12.37 0.69 -0.13
C ALA A 28 13.44 0.34 0.92
N TRP A 29 13.85 1.32 1.74
CA TRP A 29 14.78 1.10 2.84
C TRP A 29 14.21 0.11 3.86
N ALA A 30 12.98 0.34 4.32
CA ALA A 30 12.34 -0.49 5.34
C ALA A 30 12.25 -1.96 4.89
N VAL A 31 11.78 -2.20 3.67
CA VAL A 31 11.68 -3.56 3.09
C VAL A 31 13.06 -4.22 2.99
N THR A 32 14.07 -3.47 2.54
CA THR A 32 15.44 -3.99 2.40
C THR A 32 16.06 -4.32 3.76
N MET A 33 15.86 -3.46 4.76
CA MET A 33 16.36 -3.65 6.12
C MET A 33 15.76 -4.89 6.77
N VAL A 34 14.42 -5.04 6.72
CA VAL A 34 13.71 -6.20 7.27
C VAL A 34 14.16 -7.48 6.57
N SER A 35 14.22 -7.47 5.24
CA SER A 35 14.57 -8.66 4.45
C SER A 35 16.03 -9.11 4.61
N LYS A 36 16.97 -8.17 4.84
CA LYS A 36 18.42 -8.49 4.90
C LYS A 36 18.98 -8.60 6.32
N LYS A 37 18.53 -7.77 7.26
CA LYS A 37 19.15 -7.66 8.59
C LYS A 37 18.36 -8.39 9.68
N ILE A 38 17.08 -8.71 9.46
CA ILE A 38 16.22 -9.34 10.46
C ILE A 38 15.42 -10.50 9.85
N PRO A 39 16.05 -11.47 9.16
CA PRO A 39 15.33 -12.55 8.50
C PRO A 39 14.70 -13.56 9.48
N HIS A 40 15.11 -13.56 10.76
CA HIS A 40 14.71 -14.56 11.74
C HIS A 40 13.46 -14.19 12.55
N ILE A 41 12.96 -12.96 12.44
CA ILE A 41 11.75 -12.52 13.15
C ILE A 41 10.56 -12.64 12.22
N GLU A 42 9.44 -13.14 12.75
CA GLU A 42 8.22 -13.26 11.97
C GLU A 42 7.76 -11.87 11.46
N PRO A 43 7.50 -11.71 10.15
CA PRO A 43 7.10 -10.43 9.56
C PRO A 43 5.85 -9.80 10.18
N ILE A 44 4.93 -10.63 10.69
CA ILE A 44 3.72 -10.16 11.36
C ILE A 44 4.02 -9.36 12.63
N SER A 45 5.02 -9.78 13.41
CA SER A 45 5.43 -9.10 14.65
C SER A 45 6.09 -7.77 14.36
N ILE A 46 6.94 -7.71 13.31
CA ILE A 46 7.57 -6.47 12.86
C ILE A 46 6.51 -5.47 12.41
N ASN A 47 5.54 -5.92 11.61
CA ASN A 47 4.47 -5.05 11.12
C ASN A 47 3.56 -4.56 12.25
N GLY A 48 3.22 -5.42 13.22
CA GLY A 48 2.45 -5.03 14.40
C GLY A 48 3.15 -3.95 15.24
N LEU A 49 4.46 -4.09 15.46
CA LEU A 49 5.24 -3.08 16.18
C LEU A 49 5.35 -1.76 15.39
N ALA A 50 5.53 -1.84 14.07
CA ALA A 50 5.55 -0.66 13.20
C ALA A 50 4.21 0.09 13.23
N MET A 51 3.08 -0.63 13.25
CA MET A 51 1.75 -0.04 13.40
C MET A 51 1.57 0.63 14.75
N LEU A 52 1.99 -0.01 15.84
CA LEU A 52 1.93 0.57 17.17
C LEU A 52 2.78 1.84 17.26
N PHE A 53 4.01 1.81 16.74
CA PHE A 53 4.87 2.99 16.71
C PHE A 53 4.26 4.11 15.86
N THR A 54 3.67 3.78 14.71
CA THR A 54 2.95 4.75 13.88
C THR A 54 1.78 5.37 14.63
N ALA A 55 0.98 4.56 15.34
CA ALA A 55 -0.12 5.06 16.16
C ALA A 55 0.37 6.04 17.23
N ILE A 56 1.46 5.71 17.93
CA ILE A 56 2.05 6.59 18.95
C ILE A 56 2.57 7.90 18.35
N VAL A 57 3.27 7.84 17.20
CA VAL A 57 3.81 9.04 16.53
C VAL A 57 2.70 9.95 16.03
N TYR A 58 1.60 9.40 15.53
CA TYR A 58 0.46 10.17 15.03
C TYR A 58 -0.51 10.60 16.13
N LEU A 59 -0.47 9.99 17.31
CA LEU A 59 -1.40 10.30 18.41
C LEU A 59 -1.37 11.78 18.83
N PRO A 60 -0.23 12.48 19.01
CA PRO A 60 -0.21 13.89 19.34
C PRO A 60 -0.86 14.75 18.27
N LEU A 61 -0.57 14.47 16.99
CA LEU A 61 -1.17 15.17 15.85
C LEU A 61 -2.68 14.94 15.80
N ALA A 62 -3.13 13.71 16.06
CA ALA A 62 -4.55 13.38 16.12
C ALA A 62 -5.27 14.13 17.25
N ILE A 63 -4.63 14.33 18.40
CA ILE A 63 -5.18 15.12 19.52
C ILE A 63 -5.20 16.62 19.16
N LEU A 64 -4.13 17.15 18.57
CA LEU A 64 -4.03 18.57 18.21
C LEU A 64 -4.98 18.98 17.08
N THR A 65 -5.34 18.05 16.21
CA THR A 65 -6.27 18.27 15.09
C THR A 65 -7.65 17.65 15.34
N ALA A 66 -7.91 17.22 16.58
CA ALA A 66 -9.19 16.62 16.95
C ALA A 66 -10.32 17.64 16.76
N PRO A 67 -11.47 17.23 16.18
CA PRO A 67 -12.64 18.10 16.10
C PRO A 67 -13.20 18.38 17.50
N ASP A 68 -13.79 19.57 17.68
CA ASP A 68 -14.41 20.00 18.95
C ASP A 68 -15.63 19.15 19.38
N TYR A 69 -16.10 18.25 18.52
CA TYR A 69 -17.21 17.34 18.78
C TYR A 69 -16.74 15.89 18.89
N LEU A 70 -17.39 15.12 19.75
CA LEU A 70 -17.16 13.68 19.81
C LEU A 70 -17.63 13.01 18.50
N PRO A 71 -16.78 12.21 17.83
CA PRO A 71 -17.18 11.45 16.67
C PRO A 71 -18.35 10.53 17.00
N SER A 72 -19.32 10.42 16.08
CA SER A 72 -20.45 9.51 16.26
C SER A 72 -20.00 8.05 16.36
N ALA A 73 -20.80 7.20 17.02
CA ALA A 73 -20.55 5.76 17.09
C ALA A 73 -20.39 5.11 15.70
N LYS A 74 -21.07 5.66 14.68
CA LYS A 74 -20.93 5.21 13.28
C LYS A 74 -19.53 5.48 12.72
N VAL A 75 -18.96 6.65 13.00
CA VAL A 75 -17.60 7.02 12.55
C VAL A 75 -16.58 6.11 13.24
N LEU A 76 -16.69 5.95 14.56
CA LEU A 76 -15.82 5.04 15.32
C LEU A 76 -15.92 3.59 14.83
N GLY A 77 -17.15 3.10 14.58
CA GLY A 77 -17.38 1.78 14.00
C GLY A 77 -16.75 1.61 12.60
N THR A 78 -16.79 2.65 11.77
CA THR A 78 -16.17 2.65 10.43
C THR A 78 -14.64 2.59 10.53
N ILE A 79 -14.04 3.37 11.44
CA ILE A 79 -12.59 3.36 11.69
C ILE A 79 -12.15 1.98 12.18
N LEU A 80 -12.89 1.39 13.13
CA LEU A 80 -12.61 0.03 13.62
C LEU A 80 -12.75 -1.02 12.51
N ALA A 81 -13.79 -0.93 11.69
CA ALA A 81 -13.98 -1.85 10.56
C ALA A 81 -12.82 -1.76 9.56
N LEU A 82 -12.37 -0.55 9.21
CA LEU A 82 -11.22 -0.34 8.30
C LEU A 82 -9.88 -0.76 8.94
N GLY A 83 -9.72 -0.62 10.25
CA GLY A 83 -8.52 -1.09 10.95
C GLY A 83 -8.46 -2.61 11.07
N LEU A 84 -9.59 -3.28 11.30
CA LEU A 84 -9.62 -4.71 11.56
C LEU A 84 -9.72 -5.55 10.28
N PHE A 85 -10.61 -5.20 9.35
CA PHE A 85 -10.88 -6.03 8.17
C PHE A 85 -9.83 -5.89 7.07
N PRO A 86 -9.73 -4.74 6.36
CA PRO A 86 -8.81 -4.63 5.23
C PRO A 86 -7.34 -4.50 5.66
N THR A 87 -7.07 -4.33 6.96
CA THR A 87 -5.71 -4.13 7.47
C THR A 87 -5.25 -5.32 8.32
N ALA A 88 -5.78 -5.49 9.55
CA ALA A 88 -5.29 -6.54 10.45
C ALA A 88 -5.51 -7.95 9.88
N LEU A 89 -6.74 -8.27 9.47
CA LEU A 89 -7.08 -9.58 8.90
C LEU A 89 -6.34 -9.82 7.58
N ALA A 90 -6.30 -8.82 6.69
CA ALA A 90 -5.60 -8.92 5.42
C ALA A 90 -4.10 -9.20 5.61
N PHE A 91 -3.43 -8.54 6.58
CA PHE A 91 -2.02 -8.79 6.86
C PHE A 91 -1.76 -10.15 7.47
N ILE A 92 -2.62 -10.63 8.37
CA ILE A 92 -2.51 -12.01 8.88
C ILE A 92 -2.56 -13.01 7.72
N LEU A 93 -3.57 -12.89 6.85
CA LEU A 93 -3.74 -13.77 5.68
C LEU A 93 -2.58 -13.62 4.69
N PHE A 94 -2.11 -12.40 4.45
CA PHE A 94 -0.99 -12.13 3.55
C PHE A 94 0.31 -12.77 4.03
N PHE A 95 0.63 -12.64 5.32
CA PHE A 95 1.83 -13.26 5.89
C PHE A 95 1.70 -14.78 5.96
N GLN A 96 0.52 -15.31 6.24
CA GLN A 96 0.27 -16.76 6.18
C GLN A 96 0.46 -17.29 4.75
N LEU A 97 -0.11 -16.60 3.76
CA LEU A 97 0.06 -16.95 2.35
C LEU A 97 1.54 -16.92 1.94
N ILE A 98 2.30 -15.91 2.37
CA ILE A 98 3.76 -15.86 2.11
C ILE A 98 4.48 -17.08 2.71
N LYS A 99 4.10 -17.55 3.90
CA LYS A 99 4.66 -18.77 4.49
C LYS A 99 4.33 -20.00 3.64
N ASP A 100 3.13 -20.07 3.07
CA ASP A 100 2.65 -21.23 2.30
C ASP A 100 3.20 -21.29 0.85
N ILE A 101 3.20 -20.17 0.12
CA ILE A 101 3.56 -20.14 -1.31
C ILE A 101 4.87 -19.37 -1.62
N GLY A 102 5.50 -18.80 -0.60
CA GLY A 102 6.74 -18.03 -0.70
C GLY A 102 6.55 -16.58 -1.16
N ALA A 103 7.47 -15.70 -0.74
CA ALA A 103 7.41 -14.25 -0.98
C ALA A 103 7.30 -13.85 -2.47
N ALA A 104 7.95 -14.61 -3.36
CA ALA A 104 7.94 -14.34 -4.79
C ALA A 104 6.55 -14.55 -5.44
N ARG A 105 5.74 -15.50 -4.95
CA ARG A 105 4.36 -15.67 -5.43
C ARG A 105 3.39 -14.79 -4.63
N GLY A 106 3.68 -14.56 -3.35
CA GLY A 106 2.91 -13.65 -2.50
C GLY A 106 2.88 -12.21 -3.04
N SER A 107 3.94 -11.74 -3.70
CA SER A 107 3.96 -10.40 -4.32
C SER A 107 2.91 -10.21 -5.43
N LEU A 108 2.42 -11.28 -6.05
CA LEU A 108 1.34 -11.22 -7.04
C LEU A 108 0.04 -10.67 -6.45
N VAL A 109 -0.19 -10.87 -5.14
CA VAL A 109 -1.36 -10.34 -4.43
C VAL A 109 -1.38 -8.81 -4.49
N THR A 110 -0.23 -8.17 -4.34
CA THR A 110 -0.13 -6.70 -4.42
C THR A 110 -0.51 -6.18 -5.81
N TYR A 111 -0.20 -6.94 -6.87
CA TYR A 111 -0.56 -6.56 -8.24
C TYR A 111 -2.04 -6.76 -8.51
N LEU A 112 -2.61 -7.87 -8.03
CA LEU A 112 -4.06 -8.09 -8.10
C LEU A 112 -4.81 -7.02 -7.32
N ASN A 113 -4.30 -6.59 -6.17
CA ASN A 113 -4.90 -5.51 -5.38
C ASN A 113 -5.09 -4.23 -6.21
N THR A 114 -4.12 -3.83 -7.03
CA THR A 114 -4.26 -2.68 -7.93
C THR A 114 -5.38 -2.88 -8.95
N ALA A 115 -5.50 -4.08 -9.52
CA ALA A 115 -6.57 -4.37 -10.48
C ALA A 115 -7.95 -4.36 -9.84
N PHE A 116 -8.10 -5.01 -8.68
CA PHE A 116 -9.35 -4.99 -7.92
C PHE A 116 -9.72 -3.57 -7.49
N ALA A 117 -8.76 -2.75 -7.06
CA ALA A 117 -9.02 -1.37 -6.69
C ALA A 117 -9.63 -0.56 -7.83
N VAL A 118 -9.11 -0.69 -9.06
CA VAL A 118 -9.67 -0.01 -10.24
C VAL A 118 -11.07 -0.53 -10.58
N VAL A 119 -11.24 -1.85 -10.61
CA VAL A 119 -12.53 -2.47 -10.97
C VAL A 119 -13.61 -2.06 -9.96
N LEU A 120 -13.31 -2.13 -8.67
CA LEU A 120 -14.24 -1.73 -7.62
C LEU A 120 -14.49 -0.21 -7.61
N GLY A 121 -13.48 0.61 -7.93
CA GLY A 121 -13.65 2.06 -8.10
C GLY A 121 -14.65 2.41 -9.20
N VAL A 122 -14.55 1.74 -10.36
CA VAL A 122 -15.47 1.95 -11.48
C VAL A 122 -16.87 1.42 -11.16
N ILE A 123 -16.99 0.21 -10.62
CA ILE A 123 -18.29 -0.46 -10.41
C ILE A 123 -19.04 0.11 -9.19
N ILE A 124 -18.35 0.30 -8.07
CA ILE A 124 -18.97 0.67 -6.79
C ILE A 124 -18.98 2.19 -6.61
N LEU A 125 -17.86 2.87 -6.89
CA LEU A 125 -17.74 4.31 -6.70
C LEU A 125 -18.19 5.13 -7.93
N ASN A 126 -18.56 4.45 -9.03
CA ASN A 126 -18.91 5.07 -10.32
C ASN A 126 -17.82 6.04 -10.82
N GLU A 127 -16.55 5.71 -10.57
CA GLU A 127 -15.44 6.50 -11.11
C GLU A 127 -15.42 6.43 -12.65
N PRO A 128 -15.20 7.56 -13.35
CA PRO A 128 -15.21 7.59 -14.80
C PRO A 128 -14.09 6.71 -15.37
N PHE A 129 -14.45 5.75 -16.21
CA PHE A 129 -13.48 4.89 -16.89
C PHE A 129 -12.80 5.67 -18.02
N THR A 130 -11.64 6.22 -17.72
CA THR A 130 -10.86 7.03 -18.67
C THR A 130 -9.95 6.17 -19.55
N LEU A 131 -9.53 6.72 -20.70
CA LEU A 131 -8.49 6.12 -21.55
C LEU A 131 -7.19 5.84 -20.78
N GLY A 132 -6.86 6.67 -19.78
CA GLY A 132 -5.71 6.47 -18.90
C GLY A 132 -5.82 5.18 -18.08
N ILE A 133 -7.01 4.85 -17.58
CA ILE A 133 -7.25 3.58 -16.88
C ILE A 133 -7.20 2.41 -17.86
N ALA A 134 -7.85 2.56 -19.02
CA ALA A 134 -7.91 1.51 -20.05
C ALA A 134 -6.53 1.09 -20.55
N LEU A 135 -5.58 2.03 -20.67
CA LEU A 135 -4.20 1.75 -21.10
C LEU A 135 -3.26 1.48 -19.92
N GLY A 136 -3.43 2.21 -18.80
CA GLY A 136 -2.56 2.11 -17.63
C GLY A 136 -2.73 0.80 -16.87
N LEU A 137 -3.96 0.28 -16.76
CA LEU A 137 -4.21 -0.98 -16.05
C LEU A 137 -3.49 -2.17 -16.72
N PRO A 138 -3.61 -2.41 -18.05
CA PRO A 138 -2.81 -3.44 -18.73
C PRO A 138 -1.30 -3.21 -18.58
N LEU A 139 -0.84 -1.96 -18.71
CA LEU A 139 0.59 -1.64 -18.63
C LEU A 139 1.17 -1.97 -17.24
N VAL A 140 0.46 -1.61 -16.16
CA VAL A 140 0.83 -1.94 -14.79
C VAL A 140 0.84 -3.45 -14.59
N LEU A 141 -0.20 -4.16 -15.02
CA LEU A 141 -0.25 -5.63 -14.91
C LEU A 141 0.90 -6.31 -15.63
N ILE A 142 1.22 -5.86 -16.85
CA ILE A 142 2.34 -6.38 -17.64
C ILE A 142 3.67 -6.07 -16.94
N GLY A 143 3.92 -4.81 -16.57
CA GLY A 143 5.17 -4.40 -15.92
C GLY A 143 5.40 -5.12 -14.59
N SER A 144 4.34 -5.24 -13.79
CA SER A 144 4.34 -6.00 -12.54
C SER A 144 4.61 -7.48 -12.75
N TYR A 145 4.02 -8.10 -13.76
CA TYR A 145 4.29 -9.50 -14.09
C TYR A 145 5.76 -9.72 -14.45
N PHE A 146 6.36 -8.83 -15.23
CA PHE A 146 7.78 -8.90 -15.56
C PHE A 146 8.68 -8.66 -14.33
N ALA A 147 8.34 -7.69 -13.47
CA ALA A 147 9.09 -7.42 -12.24
C ALA A 147 9.02 -8.57 -11.22
N GLY A 148 7.90 -9.31 -11.19
CA GLY A 148 7.69 -10.46 -10.31
C GLY A 148 8.37 -11.75 -10.78
N ARG A 149 8.88 -11.81 -12.02
CA ARG A 149 9.63 -12.98 -12.50
C ARG A 149 10.99 -13.04 -11.82
N LYS A 150 11.33 -14.19 -11.23
CA LYS A 150 12.69 -14.45 -10.72
C LYS A 150 13.70 -14.19 -11.83
N THR A 151 14.59 -13.21 -11.65
CA THR A 151 15.84 -13.16 -12.41
C THR A 151 16.59 -14.44 -12.05
N ILE A 152 16.64 -15.40 -12.98
CA ILE A 152 17.55 -16.53 -12.87
C ILE A 152 18.93 -15.91 -13.11
N THR A 153 19.55 -15.37 -12.06
CA THR A 153 20.96 -15.06 -12.08
C THR A 153 21.67 -16.41 -12.10
N SER A 154 21.94 -16.89 -13.32
CA SER A 154 22.91 -17.95 -13.56
C SER A 154 24.25 -17.43 -13.05
N ALA A 155 24.62 -17.79 -11.82
CA ALA A 155 25.98 -17.65 -11.34
C ALA A 155 26.87 -18.50 -12.27
N ARG A 156 27.72 -17.84 -13.04
CA ARG A 156 28.94 -18.43 -13.59
C ARG A 156 30.03 -18.33 -12.55
#